data_AF-R7S6M4-F1
#
_entry.id   AF-R7S6M4-F1
#
_cell.length_a   1.000
_cell.length_b   1.000
_cell.length_c   1.000
_cell.angle_alpha   90.00
_cell.angle_beta   90.00
_cell.angle_gamma   90.00
#
_symmetry.space_group_name_H-M   'P 1'
#
loop_
_entity.id
_entity.type
_entity.pdbx_description
1 polymer ?
#
loop_
_entity_poly.entity_id
_entity_poly.type
_entity_poly.pdbx_seq_one_letter_code
_entity_poly.pdbx_strand_id
1 'polypeptide(L)' 'LLGSQKSTKEKARSLITKIVNSLTACSEIGGPMAAMYLLKHPDHYKSHKFCTCFWRGYVYEVMR' A
#
# COMPACT_ATOMS: atom_id res chain seq x y z
N LEU A 1 20.68 -0.89 -20.99
CA LEU A 1 20.42 -1.28 -19.58
C LEU A 1 21.07 -2.62 -19.19
N LEU A 2 21.10 -3.63 -20.08
CA LEU A 2 21.74 -4.93 -19.80
C LEU A 2 23.29 -4.88 -19.82
N GLY A 3 23.89 -4.00 -20.62
CA GLY A 3 25.36 -3.90 -20.78
C GLY A 3 26.12 -2.99 -19.79
N SER A 4 25.49 -2.50 -18.72
CA SER A 4 26.16 -1.63 -17.73
C SER A 4 26.81 -2.48 -16.62
N GLN A 5 28.05 -2.15 -16.21
CA GLN A 5 28.85 -2.78 -15.14
C GLN A 5 28.30 -2.52 -13.72
N LYS A 6 26.98 -2.34 -13.58
CA LYS A 6 26.33 -2.15 -12.28
C LYS A 6 26.04 -3.50 -11.64
N SER A 7 26.15 -3.54 -10.31
CA SER A 7 25.74 -4.70 -9.52
C SER A 7 24.30 -5.09 -9.87
N THR A 8 24.02 -6.39 -9.97
CA THR A 8 22.67 -6.92 -10.25
C THR A 8 21.61 -6.30 -9.32
N LYS A 9 21.99 -5.99 -8.07
CA LYS A 9 21.14 -5.31 -7.08
C LYS A 9 20.71 -3.91 -7.52
N GLU A 10 21.60 -3.14 -8.12
CA GLU A 10 21.29 -1.79 -8.63
C GLU A 10 20.41 -1.85 -9.88
N LYS A 11 20.64 -2.84 -10.75
CA LYS A 11 19.79 -3.09 -11.91
C LYS A 11 18.37 -3.43 -11.49
N ALA A 12 18.22 -4.31 -10.49
CA ALA A 12 16.92 -4.68 -9.93
C ALA A 12 16.21 -3.47 -9.30
N ARG A 13 16.92 -2.67 -8.50
CA ARG A 13 16.37 -1.42 -7.92
C ARG A 13 15.89 -0.47 -9.01
N SER A 14 16.70 -0.21 -10.03
CA SER A 14 16.34 0.68 -11.12
C SER A 14 15.12 0.19 -11.90
N LEU A 15 14.98 -1.12 -12.08
CA LEU A 15 13.83 -1.73 -12.75
C LEU A 15 12.55 -1.56 -11.91
N ILE A 16 12.61 -1.84 -10.61
CA ILE A 16 11.47 -1.65 -9.69
C ILE A 16 11.04 -0.17 -9.65
N THR A 17 11.98 0.77 -9.56
CA THR A 17 11.65 2.21 -9.56
C THR A 17 10.95 2.64 -10.85
N LYS A 18 11.38 2.11 -12.00
CA LYS A 18 10.72 2.41 -13.28
C LYS A 18 9.29 1.87 -13.32
N ILE A 19 9.06 0.66 -12.81
CA ILE A 19 7.72 0.06 -12.71
C ILE A 19 6.82 0.90 -11.80
N VAL A 20 7.32 1.29 -10.61
CA VAL A 20 6.56 2.13 -9.67
C VAL A 20 6.22 3.48 -10.32
N ASN A 21 7.17 4.12 -10.98
CA ASN A 21 6.95 5.41 -11.63
C ASN A 21 5.95 5.30 -12.79
N SER A 22 6.00 4.24 -13.60
CA SER A 22 5.02 4.01 -14.67
C SER A 22 3.62 3.72 -14.12
N LEU A 23 3.52 2.95 -13.03
CA LEU A 23 2.23 2.66 -12.38
C LEU A 23 1.63 3.91 -11.73
N THR A 24 2.46 4.76 -11.12
CA THR A 24 2.02 6.05 -10.54
C THR A 24 1.48 7.01 -11.60
N ALA A 25 2.02 6.95 -12.82
CA ALA A 25 1.54 7.76 -13.93
C ALA A 25 0.23 7.22 -14.54
N CYS A 26 -0.01 5.91 -14.45
CA CYS A 26 -1.17 5.24 -15.04
C CYS A 26 -2.35 5.02 -14.08
N SER A 27 -2.10 4.94 -12.77
CA SER A 27 -3.11 4.81 -11.73
C SER A 27 -3.11 6.08 -10.90
N GLU A 28 -4.28 6.62 -10.54
CA GLU A 28 -4.46 7.73 -9.57
C GLU A 28 -3.94 7.39 -8.15
N ILE A 29 -3.20 6.30 -8.03
CA ILE A 29 -2.61 5.73 -6.84
C ILE A 29 -1.19 6.31 -6.71
N GLY A 30 -0.91 6.95 -5.59
CA GLY A 30 0.42 7.51 -5.32
C GLY A 30 1.52 6.45 -5.35
N GLY A 31 2.72 6.83 -5.82
CA GLY A 31 3.89 5.95 -5.87
C GLY A 31 4.21 5.13 -4.62
N PRO A 32 4.06 5.64 -3.36
CA PRO A 32 4.23 4.81 -2.17
C PRO A 32 3.24 3.64 -2.10
N MET A 33 2.01 3.81 -2.58
CA MET A 33 0.98 2.76 -2.58
C MET A 33 1.22 1.72 -3.68
N ALA A 34 1.67 2.14 -4.86
CA ALA A 34 2.12 1.21 -5.90
C ALA A 34 3.31 0.34 -5.43
N ALA A 35 4.27 0.93 -4.72
CA ALA A 35 5.38 0.18 -4.11
C ALA A 35 4.90 -0.79 -3.01
N MET A 36 3.89 -0.39 -2.22
CA MET A 36 3.28 -1.22 -1.18
C MET A 36 2.64 -2.49 -1.77
N TYR A 37 1.93 -2.36 -2.90
CA TYR A 37 1.37 -3.50 -3.64
C TYR A 37 2.46 -4.43 -4.20
N LEU A 38 3.52 -3.88 -4.80
CA LEU A 38 4.63 -4.68 -5.32
C LEU A 38 5.37 -5.45 -4.23
N LEU A 39 5.46 -4.88 -3.02
CA LEU A 39 6.06 -5.51 -1.84
C LEU A 39 5.10 -6.46 -1.10
N LYS A 40 3.86 -6.61 -1.59
CA LYS A 40 2.84 -7.52 -1.05
C LYS A 40 2.51 -7.22 0.42
N HIS A 41 2.55 -5.95 0.80
CA HIS A 41 2.11 -5.51 2.12
C HIS A 41 0.58 -5.54 2.23
N PRO A 42 0.02 -5.78 3.43
CA PRO A 42 -1.42 -5.75 3.64
C PRO A 42 -1.96 -4.34 3.40
N ASP A 43 -3.01 -4.23 2.58
CA ASP A 43 -3.67 -2.99 2.18
C ASP A 43 -4.25 -2.18 3.36
N HIS A 44 -4.25 -2.78 4.55
CA HIS A 44 -4.75 -2.17 5.78
C HIS A 44 -3.59 -1.84 6.73
N TYR A 45 -3.18 -0.57 6.75
CA TYR A 45 -2.32 -0.04 7.83
C TYR A 45 -3.18 0.26 9.06
N LYS A 46 -3.20 -0.63 10.06
CA LYS A 46 -3.89 -0.37 11.34
C LYS A 46 -2.88 -0.41 12.49
N SER A 47 -2.33 0.74 12.84
CA SER A 47 -1.47 0.88 14.03
C SER A 47 -2.24 0.51 15.32
N HIS A 48 -3.53 0.83 15.39
CA HIS A 48 -4.38 0.54 16.55
C HIS A 48 -5.74 0.00 16.11
N LYS A 49 -6.17 -1.12 16.71
CA LYS A 49 -7.52 -1.66 16.49
C LYS A 49 -8.55 -0.76 17.16
N PHE A 50 -9.17 0.15 16.40
CA PHE A 50 -10.41 0.81 16.84
C PHE A 50 -11.44 -0.23 17.23
N CYS A 51 -11.87 -0.22 18.49
CA CYS A 51 -13.03 -0.96 18.97
C CYS A 51 -14.29 -0.20 18.55
N THR A 52 -15.32 -0.94 18.11
CA THR A 52 -16.63 -0.36 17.83
C THR A 52 -17.21 0.22 19.11
N CYS A 53 -17.34 1.54 19.18
CA CYS A 53 -18.05 2.23 20.24
C CYS A 53 -19.55 2.09 19.97
N PHE A 54 -20.19 1.11 20.61
CA PHE A 54 -21.64 0.99 20.56
C PHE A 54 -22.26 2.07 21.45
N TRP A 55 -23.10 2.92 20.87
CA TRP A 55 -23.92 3.82 21.67
C TRP A 55 -24.97 2.99 22.39
N ARG A 56 -24.76 2.77 23.69
CA ARG A 56 -25.64 1.93 24.52
C ARG A 56 -27.10 2.35 24.40
N GLY A 57 -27.39 3.66 24.32
CA GLY A 57 -28.74 4.19 24.12
C GLY A 57 -29.42 3.66 22.86
N TYR A 58 -28.75 3.74 21.72
CA TYR A 58 -29.25 3.20 20.46
C TYR A 58 -29.45 1.67 20.49
N VAL A 59 -28.50 0.93 21.10
CA VAL A 59 -28.64 -0.54 21.23
C VAL A 59 -29.87 -0.90 22.05
N TYR A 60 -30.15 -0.18 23.14
CA TYR A 60 -31.35 -0.40 23.95
C TYR A 60 -32.65 -0.03 23.23
N GLU A 61 -32.63 1.02 22.41
CA GLU A 61 -33.79 1.45 21.62
C GLU A 61 -34.16 0.39 20.56
N VAL A 62 -33.16 -0.18 19.88
CA VAL A 62 -33.37 -1.21 18.86
C VAL A 62 -33.71 -2.59 19.46
N MET A 63 -33.33 -2.86 20.72
CA MET A 63 -33.68 -4.10 21.43
C MET A 63 -35.08 -4.11 22.06
N ARG A 64 -35.82 -2.98 22.04
CA ARG A 64 -37.24 -2.93 22.42
C ARG A 64 -38.15 -3.40 21.31
#